data_AF-A0A9N8RXR2-F1
#
_entry.id   AF-A0A9N8RXR2-F1
#
_cell.length_a   1.000
_cell.length_b   1.000
_cell.length_c   1.000
_cell.angle_alpha   90.00
_cell.angle_beta   90.00
_cell.angle_gamma   90.00
#
_symmetry.space_group_name_H-M   'P 1'
#
loop_
_entity.id
_entity.type
_entity.pdbx_description
1 polymer ?
#
loop_
_entity_poly.entity_id
_entity_poly.type
_entity_poly.pdbx_seq_one_letter_code
_entity_poly.pdbx_strand_id
1 'polypeptide(L)' 'MGKYFMRDTEVPEPDAASKWFAYAGRHGIDIPKAISIWEDAATESGAESRRIVSSAGIRIDPEIT' A
#
# COMPACT_ATOMS: atom_id res chain seq x y z
N MET A 1 2.90 -5.20 12.75
CA MET A 1 2.06 -4.63 11.68
C MET A 1 2.60 -3.25 11.34
N GLY A 2 2.85 -2.96 10.06
CA GLY A 2 3.29 -1.63 9.64
C GLY A 2 2.23 -0.54 9.92
N LYS A 3 2.63 0.73 9.81
CA LYS A 3 1.73 1.88 9.92
C LYS A 3 1.35 2.40 8.54
N TYR A 4 0.10 2.81 8.40
CA TYR A 4 -0.46 3.28 7.12
C TYR A 4 -0.95 4.71 7.29
N PHE A 5 -0.70 5.55 6.30
CA PHE A 5 -1.07 6.95 6.36
C PHE A 5 -1.75 7.39 5.06
N MET A 6 -2.79 8.21 5.20
CA MET A 6 -3.40 8.96 4.11
C MET A 6 -3.39 10.43 4.47
N ARG A 7 -2.82 11.30 3.61
CA ARG A 7 -2.68 12.74 3.90
C ARG A 7 -2.06 12.98 5.29
N ASP A 8 -1.00 12.24 5.59
CA ASP A 8 -0.26 12.28 6.87
C ASP A 8 -1.06 11.92 8.13
N THR A 9 -2.29 11.43 7.99
CA THR A 9 -3.08 10.88 9.10
C THR A 9 -2.92 9.37 9.13
N GLU A 10 -2.56 8.81 10.28
CA GLU A 10 -2.51 7.36 10.48
C GLU A 10 -3.92 6.77 10.33
N VAL A 11 -4.05 5.71 9.55
CA VAL A 11 -5.31 5.02 9.28
C VAL A 11 -5.17 3.52 9.52
N PRO A 12 -6.27 2.82 9.82
CA PRO A 12 -6.28 1.37 9.86
C PRO A 12 -5.84 0.75 8.52
N GLU A 13 -5.15 -0.39 8.58
CA GLU A 13 -4.75 -1.15 7.39
C GLU A 13 -5.91 -1.43 6.42
N PRO A 14 -7.13 -1.83 6.86
CA PRO A 14 -8.24 -2.11 5.95
C PRO A 14 -8.66 -0.90 5.11
N ASP A 15 -8.57 0.30 5.68
CA ASP A 15 -8.91 1.54 4.96
C ASP A 15 -7.85 1.84 3.88
N ALA A 16 -6.57 1.66 4.23
CA ALA A 16 -5.46 1.80 3.29
C ALA A 16 -5.52 0.77 2.17
N ALA A 17 -5.76 -0.49 2.49
CA ALA A 17 -5.93 -1.58 1.53
C ALA A 17 -7.11 -1.32 0.59
N SER A 18 -8.27 -0.91 1.12
CA SER A 18 -9.46 -0.60 0.32
C SER A 18 -9.19 0.49 -0.71
N LYS A 19 -8.46 1.54 -0.31
CA LYS A 19 -8.04 2.61 -1.22
C LYS A 19 -7.05 2.13 -2.28
N TRP A 20 -6.07 1.30 -1.89
CA TRP A 20 -5.11 0.72 -2.82
C TRP A 20 -5.81 -0.13 -3.88
N PHE A 21 -6.68 -1.06 -3.50
CA PHE A 21 -7.37 -1.93 -4.46
C PHE A 21 -8.34 -1.16 -5.37
N ALA A 22 -8.99 -0.10 -4.86
CA ALA A 22 -9.80 0.79 -5.70
C ALA A 22 -8.94 1.56 -6.73
N TYR A 23 -7.76 2.03 -6.33
CA TYR A 23 -6.80 2.65 -7.25
C TYR A 23 -6.31 1.65 -8.29
N ALA A 24 -5.88 0.46 -7.87
CA ALA A 24 -5.39 -0.60 -8.73
C ALA A 24 -6.40 -0.94 -9.85
N GLY A 25 -7.67 -1.17 -9.49
CA GLY A 25 -8.73 -1.46 -10.46
C GLY A 25 -8.97 -0.33 -11.46
N ARG A 26 -8.91 0.94 -11.03
CA ARG A 26 -9.04 2.10 -11.94
C ARG A 26 -7.85 2.26 -12.89
N HIS A 27 -6.69 1.75 -12.53
CA HIS A 27 -5.45 1.85 -13.29
C HIS A 27 -5.09 0.57 -14.06
N GLY A 28 -6.00 -0.42 -14.11
CA GLY A 28 -5.79 -1.65 -14.86
C GLY A 28 -4.75 -2.58 -14.25
N ILE A 29 -4.45 -2.45 -12.96
CA ILE A 29 -3.59 -3.39 -12.23
C ILE A 29 -4.45 -4.58 -11.82
N ASP A 30 -4.15 -5.76 -12.35
CA ASP A 30 -4.87 -6.99 -12.00
C ASP A 30 -4.79 -7.29 -10.50
N ILE A 31 -5.88 -7.84 -9.95
CA ILE A 31 -6.00 -8.13 -8.51
C ILE A 31 -4.82 -8.93 -7.95
N PRO A 32 -4.34 -10.03 -8.58
CA PRO A 32 -3.19 -10.77 -8.07
C PRO A 32 -1.92 -9.91 -7.98
N LYS A 33 -1.69 -9.04 -8.98
CA LYS A 33 -0.55 -8.13 -8.98
C LYS A 33 -0.68 -7.05 -7.90
N ALA A 34 -1.90 -6.53 -7.71
CA ALA A 34 -2.19 -5.57 -6.65
C ALA A 34 -1.96 -6.16 -5.25
N ILE A 35 -2.32 -7.43 -5.03
CA ILE A 35 -2.05 -8.15 -3.77
C ILE A 35 -0.54 -8.27 -3.57
N SER A 36 0.21 -8.76 -4.56
CA SER A 36 1.67 -8.91 -4.43
C SER A 36 2.39 -7.59 -4.14
N ILE A 37 1.96 -6.49 -4.77
CA ILE A 37 2.50 -5.16 -4.48
C ILE A 37 2.17 -4.73 -3.05
N TRP A 38 0.93 -4.95 -2.59
CA TRP A 38 0.52 -4.59 -1.24
C TRP A 38 1.32 -5.32 -0.17
N GLU A 39 1.45 -6.64 -0.31
CA GLU A 39 2.19 -7.50 0.62
C GLU A 39 3.67 -7.14 0.64
N ASP A 40 4.29 -6.96 -0.53
CA ASP A 40 5.69 -6.55 -0.63
C ASP A 40 5.92 -5.17 0.02
N ALA A 41 5.04 -4.20 -0.22
CA ALA A 41 5.15 -2.86 0.33
C ALA A 41 5.15 -2.82 1.87
N ALA A 42 4.53 -3.81 2.52
CA ALA A 42 4.50 -3.98 3.97
C ALA A 42 5.80 -4.57 4.57
N THR A 43 6.73 -5.03 3.74
CA THR A 43 8.04 -5.56 4.16
C THR A 43 9.11 -4.48 4.18
N GLU A 44 10.24 -4.70 4.87
CA GLU A 44 11.38 -3.76 4.81
C GLU A 44 11.90 -3.55 3.36
N SER A 45 12.04 -4.65 2.61
CA SER A 45 12.62 -4.67 1.26
C SER A 45 11.71 -4.09 0.16
N GLY A 46 10.40 -3.98 0.39
CA GLY A 46 9.42 -3.56 -0.63
C GLY A 46 9.39 -2.07 -0.97
N ALA A 47 10.55 -1.42 -1.06
CA ALA A 47 10.67 0.01 -1.31
C ALA A 47 10.01 0.43 -2.65
N GLU A 48 10.14 -0.40 -3.68
CA GLU A 48 9.52 -0.12 -4.98
C GLU A 48 8.00 -0.27 -4.92
N SER A 49 7.50 -1.32 -4.27
CA SER A 49 6.07 -1.50 -4.07
C SER A 49 5.46 -0.36 -3.24
N ARG A 50 6.17 0.15 -2.22
CA ARG A 50 5.76 1.37 -1.50
C ARG A 50 5.66 2.60 -2.41
N ARG A 51 6.58 2.77 -3.36
CA ARG A 51 6.48 3.87 -4.35
C ARG A 51 5.28 3.71 -5.28
N ILE A 52 4.95 2.49 -5.67
CA ILE A 52 3.75 2.23 -6.48
C ILE A 52 2.49 2.56 -5.67
N VAL A 53 2.41 2.07 -4.43
CA VAL A 53 1.28 2.32 -3.52
C VAL A 53 1.14 3.82 -3.19
N SER A 54 2.24 4.57 -3.12
CA SER A 54 2.20 6.02 -2.88
C SER A 54 1.52 6.81 -4.00
N SER A 55 1.44 6.25 -5.22
CA SER A 55 0.65 6.84 -6.32
C SER A 55 -0.85 6.86 -6.00
N ALA A 56 -1.33 5.97 -5.12
CA ALA A 56 -2.68 6.02 -4.58
C ALA A 56 -2.84 7.03 -3.44
N GLY A 57 -1.77 7.75 -3.04
CA GLY A 57 -1.76 8.67 -1.91
C GLY A 57 -1.71 7.98 -0.55
N ILE A 58 -1.08 6.80 -0.48
CA ILE A 58 -0.90 6.00 0.72
C ILE A 58 0.59 5.94 1.05
N ARG A 59 0.97 6.27 2.30
CA ARG A 59 2.31 6.03 2.82
C ARG A 59 2.28 4.82 3.74
N ILE A 60 3.22 3.90 3.55
CA ILE A 60 3.40 2.71 4.38
C ILE A 60 4.74 2.83 5.07
N ASP A 61 4.73 2.79 6.40
CA ASP A 61 5.92 2.62 7.22
C ASP A 61 5.95 1.14 7.65
N PRO A 62 6.78 0.29 7.01
CA PRO A 62 6.90 -1.10 7.39
C PRO A 62 7.49 -1.18 8.81
N GLU A 63 7.07 -2.18 9.58
CA GLU A 63 7.70 -2.47 10.87
C GLU A 63 9.07 -3.09 10.59
N ILE A 64 10.14 -2.37 10.93
CA ILE A 64 11.51 -2.87 10.83
C ILE A 64 11.78 -3.66 12.11
N THR A 65 11.93 -4.98 12.00
CA THR A 65 12.24 -5.87 13.13
C THR A 65 13.70 -6.26 13.09
#